data_AF-E7DAI1-F1
#
_entry.id   AF-E7DAI1-F1
#
_cell.length_a   1.000
_cell.length_b   1.000
_cell.length_c   1.000
_cell.angle_alpha   90.00
_cell.angle_beta   90.00
_cell.angle_gamma   90.00
#
_symmetry.space_group_name_H-M   'P 1'
#
loop_
_entity.id
_entity.type
_entity.pdbx_description
1 polymer ?
#
loop_
_entity_poly.entity_id
_entity_poly.type
_entity_poly.pdbx_seq_one_letter_code
_entity_poly.pdbx_strand_id
1 'polypeptide(L)'
;PDDHPTHPGEFKGMAQLLHERGLHDEANLPAQCKNFHCPGPKAKDPLKCCCRRVLFNQPDFADTETLLESLCKAHGIGLIYLPKFHCELNPIERCWCHAKRVYRQNPKVTSTDEEMERNVIAALDTVSLLSIRRFCNTAIRFMDGYREGLDGASSAYAAKIYSSHRRYPEGIAAKMEQEMARRKPR
;
A
#
# COMPACT_ATOMS: atom_id res chain seq x y z
N PRO A 1 -12.95 -16.82 -28.02
CA PRO A 1 -12.20 -16.76 -29.29
C PRO A 1 -13.13 -16.27 -30.39
N ASP A 2 -12.62 -15.54 -31.38
CA ASP A 2 -13.47 -15.00 -32.45
C ASP A 2 -14.01 -16.10 -33.38
N ASP A 3 -13.40 -17.28 -33.33
CA ASP A 3 -13.79 -18.50 -34.05
C ASP A 3 -14.69 -19.44 -33.22
N HIS A 4 -15.21 -19.02 -32.06
CA HIS A 4 -16.09 -19.86 -31.26
C HIS A 4 -17.44 -20.07 -31.97
N PRO A 5 -17.90 -21.32 -32.17
CA PRO A 5 -19.01 -21.65 -33.06
C PRO A 5 -20.37 -21.05 -32.65
N THR A 6 -20.56 -20.73 -31.37
CA THR A 6 -21.83 -20.20 -30.84
C THR A 6 -21.71 -18.88 -30.09
N HIS A 7 -20.50 -18.46 -29.72
CA HIS A 7 -20.24 -17.32 -28.83
C HIS A 7 -18.91 -16.62 -29.19
N PRO A 8 -18.76 -16.15 -30.44
CA PRO A 8 -17.52 -15.52 -30.89
C PRO A 8 -17.25 -14.23 -30.11
N GLY A 9 -16.01 -14.05 -29.64
CA GLY A 9 -15.60 -12.86 -28.88
C GLY A 9 -16.13 -12.77 -27.44
N GLU A 10 -17.00 -13.69 -27.01
CA GLU A 10 -17.52 -13.67 -25.64
C GLU A 10 -16.53 -14.26 -24.62
N PHE A 11 -16.63 -13.78 -23.38
CA PHE A 11 -15.85 -14.31 -22.28
C PHE A 11 -16.36 -15.70 -21.88
N LYS A 12 -15.50 -16.73 -21.99
CA LYS A 12 -15.82 -18.15 -21.72
C LYS A 12 -16.36 -18.45 -20.31
N GLY A 13 -16.16 -17.56 -19.33
CA GLY A 13 -16.57 -17.76 -17.95
C GLY A 13 -15.48 -18.37 -17.07
N MET A 14 -15.45 -17.97 -15.80
CA MET A 14 -14.38 -18.33 -14.86
C MET A 14 -14.33 -19.83 -14.53
N ALA A 15 -15.47 -20.51 -14.41
CA ALA A 15 -15.51 -21.95 -14.15
C ALA A 15 -14.93 -22.76 -15.32
N GLN A 16 -15.27 -22.40 -16.55
CA GLN A 16 -14.72 -23.04 -17.75
C GLN A 16 -13.20 -22.87 -17.83
N LEU A 17 -12.72 -21.65 -17.56
CA LEU A 17 -11.29 -21.35 -17.49
C LEU A 17 -10.54 -22.15 -16.42
N LEU A 18 -11.19 -22.50 -15.30
CA LEU A 18 -10.62 -23.37 -14.27
C LEU A 18 -10.63 -24.84 -14.71
N HIS A 19 -11.70 -25.30 -15.36
CA HIS A 19 -11.74 -26.64 -15.97
C HIS A 19 -10.62 -26.84 -17.00
N GLU A 20 -10.40 -25.87 -17.88
CA GLU A 20 -9.32 -25.89 -18.88
C GLU A 20 -7.92 -25.96 -18.22
N ARG A 21 -7.79 -25.47 -16.98
CA ARG A 21 -6.56 -25.53 -16.16
C ARG A 21 -6.45 -26.81 -15.30
N GLY A 22 -7.39 -27.75 -15.41
CA GLY A 22 -7.41 -28.97 -14.59
C GLY A 22 -7.91 -28.76 -13.14
N LEU A 23 -8.43 -27.57 -12.83
CA LEU A 23 -8.94 -27.20 -11.51
C LEU A 23 -10.44 -27.49 -11.43
N HIS A 24 -10.79 -28.76 -11.53
CA HIS A 24 -12.17 -29.23 -11.64
C HIS A 24 -12.98 -29.00 -10.36
N ASP A 25 -12.37 -29.20 -9.19
CA ASP A 25 -13.05 -28.98 -7.92
C ASP A 25 -13.29 -27.48 -7.68
N GLU A 26 -12.31 -26.64 -8.01
CA GLU A 26 -12.42 -25.19 -7.89
C GLU A 26 -13.40 -24.59 -8.90
N ALA A 27 -13.61 -25.22 -10.04
CA ALA A 27 -14.60 -24.79 -11.03
C ALA A 27 -16.05 -24.92 -10.50
N ASN A 28 -16.29 -25.79 -9.51
CA ASN A 28 -17.59 -25.95 -8.84
C ASN A 28 -17.85 -24.89 -7.76
N LEU A 29 -16.88 -24.03 -7.46
CA LEU A 29 -17.07 -22.93 -6.52
C LEU A 29 -18.04 -21.88 -7.08
N PRO A 30 -18.65 -21.03 -6.23
CA PRO A 30 -19.38 -19.88 -6.73
C PRO A 30 -18.44 -18.99 -7.56
N ALA A 31 -18.95 -18.39 -8.64
CA ALA A 31 -18.16 -17.49 -9.49
C ALA A 31 -17.48 -16.37 -8.68
N GLN A 32 -18.21 -15.82 -7.70
CA GLN A 32 -17.73 -14.81 -6.76
C GLN A 32 -18.39 -14.96 -5.38
N CYS A 33 -17.72 -14.51 -4.32
CA CYS A 33 -18.34 -14.40 -3.00
C CYS A 33 -19.39 -13.28 -2.97
N LYS A 34 -20.36 -13.39 -2.05
CA LYS A 34 -21.42 -12.39 -1.87
C LYS A 34 -20.81 -10.99 -1.66
N ASN A 35 -21.31 -10.00 -2.42
CA ASN A 35 -20.83 -8.61 -2.40
C ASN A 35 -19.30 -8.47 -2.61
N PHE A 36 -18.65 -9.40 -3.31
CA PHE A 36 -17.19 -9.45 -3.50
C PHE A 36 -16.37 -9.55 -2.21
N HIS A 37 -17.00 -9.90 -1.09
CA HIS A 37 -16.32 -10.10 0.19
C HIS A 37 -15.79 -11.52 0.30
N CYS A 38 -14.58 -11.72 -0.20
CA CYS A 38 -13.84 -12.95 0.03
C CYS A 38 -13.41 -13.05 1.51
N PRO A 39 -13.32 -14.26 2.08
CA PRO A 39 -12.83 -14.46 3.43
C PRO A 39 -11.42 -13.90 3.62
N GLY A 40 -11.15 -13.42 4.83
CA GLY A 40 -9.83 -12.91 5.21
C GLY A 40 -8.79 -14.02 5.42
N PRO A 41 -7.52 -13.65 5.66
CA PRO A 41 -6.39 -14.59 5.73
C PRO A 41 -6.51 -15.68 6.80
N LYS A 42 -7.33 -15.46 7.84
CA LYS A 42 -7.53 -16.40 8.96
C LYS A 42 -8.58 -17.48 8.68
N ALA A 43 -9.24 -17.45 7.53
CA ALA A 43 -10.20 -18.48 7.16
C ALA A 43 -9.49 -19.81 6.85
N LYS A 44 -10.25 -20.92 6.87
CA LYS A 44 -9.73 -22.26 6.60
C LYS A 44 -9.11 -22.37 5.19
N ASP A 45 -9.78 -21.83 4.17
CA ASP A 45 -9.36 -21.87 2.77
C ASP A 45 -9.53 -20.50 2.08
N PRO A 46 -8.70 -19.48 2.43
CA PRO A 46 -8.91 -18.09 1.99
C PRO A 46 -8.69 -17.90 0.48
N LEU A 47 -7.98 -18.84 -0.17
CA LEU A 47 -7.68 -18.80 -1.61
C LEU A 47 -8.68 -19.60 -2.45
N LYS A 48 -9.50 -20.48 -1.85
CA LYS A 48 -10.45 -21.36 -2.55
C LYS A 48 -11.92 -21.03 -2.24
N CYS A 49 -12.23 -19.74 -2.11
CA CYS A 49 -13.58 -19.30 -1.74
C CYS A 49 -14.54 -19.07 -2.93
N CYS A 50 -14.00 -18.81 -4.13
CA CYS A 50 -14.75 -18.57 -5.37
C CYS A 50 -13.83 -18.71 -6.59
N CYS A 51 -14.40 -18.97 -7.77
CA CYS A 51 -13.63 -19.12 -9.01
C CYS A 51 -12.74 -17.90 -9.28
N ARG A 52 -13.26 -16.69 -9.04
CA ARG A 52 -12.49 -15.43 -9.16
C ARG A 52 -11.23 -15.44 -8.31
N ARG A 53 -11.32 -15.87 -7.05
CA ARG A 53 -10.16 -15.88 -6.14
C ARG A 53 -9.13 -16.92 -6.58
N VAL A 54 -9.58 -18.09 -6.99
CA VAL A 54 -8.69 -19.16 -7.46
C VAL A 54 -7.94 -18.71 -8.71
N LEU A 55 -8.66 -18.16 -9.71
CA LEU A 55 -8.07 -17.63 -10.94
C LEU A 55 -7.06 -16.52 -10.67
N PHE A 56 -7.39 -15.57 -9.78
CA PHE A 56 -6.49 -14.47 -9.44
C PHE A 56 -5.14 -14.92 -8.86
N ASN A 57 -5.10 -16.10 -8.22
CA ASN A 57 -3.88 -16.65 -7.62
C ASN A 57 -3.23 -17.75 -8.48
N GLN A 58 -3.66 -17.92 -9.73
CA GLN A 58 -2.95 -18.81 -10.65
C GLN A 58 -1.60 -18.20 -11.05
N PRO A 59 -0.56 -19.02 -11.28
CA PRO A 59 0.79 -18.52 -11.58
C PRO A 59 0.85 -17.58 -12.80
N ASP A 60 0.05 -17.85 -13.84
CA ASP A 60 -0.05 -17.02 -15.05
C ASP A 60 -0.63 -15.61 -14.79
N PHE A 61 -1.29 -15.39 -13.67
CA PHE A 61 -1.72 -14.05 -13.23
C PHE A 61 -0.84 -13.48 -12.12
N ALA A 62 -0.43 -14.32 -11.17
CA ALA A 62 0.31 -13.90 -9.98
C ALA A 62 1.78 -13.56 -10.28
N ASP A 63 2.41 -14.32 -11.19
CA ASP A 63 3.83 -14.18 -11.50
C ASP A 63 4.07 -13.38 -12.80
N THR A 64 3.00 -12.88 -13.42
CA THR A 64 3.10 -12.07 -14.63
C THR A 64 3.53 -10.65 -14.28
N GLU A 65 4.58 -10.20 -14.96
CA GLU A 65 5.05 -8.82 -14.89
C GLU A 65 3.93 -7.85 -15.29
N THR A 66 3.69 -6.85 -14.44
CA THR A 66 2.69 -5.83 -14.72
C THR A 66 3.18 -4.86 -15.80
N LEU A 67 2.25 -4.26 -16.55
CA LEU A 67 2.57 -3.24 -17.55
C LEU A 67 3.43 -2.10 -16.96
N LEU A 68 3.18 -1.72 -15.70
CA LEU A 68 3.94 -0.71 -14.99
C LEU A 68 5.40 -1.15 -14.75
N GLU A 69 5.61 -2.40 -14.33
CA GLU A 69 6.96 -2.96 -14.16
C GLU A 69 7.71 -3.02 -15.48
N SER A 70 7.08 -3.52 -16.54
CA SER A 70 7.69 -3.58 -17.88
C SER A 70 8.09 -2.18 -18.36
N LEU A 71 7.21 -1.18 -18.18
CA LEU A 71 7.49 0.20 -18.54
C LEU A 71 8.66 0.78 -17.72
N CYS A 72 8.65 0.60 -16.39
CA CYS A 72 9.73 1.06 -15.54
C CYS A 72 11.07 0.41 -15.92
N LYS A 73 11.09 -0.90 -16.19
CA LYS A 73 12.28 -1.63 -16.64
C LYS A 73 12.80 -1.13 -17.98
N ALA A 74 11.93 -0.88 -18.95
CA ALA A 74 12.31 -0.32 -20.25
C ALA A 74 13.01 1.05 -20.13
N HIS A 75 12.71 1.81 -19.08
CA HIS A 75 13.34 3.09 -18.77
C HIS A 75 14.49 3.00 -17.74
N GLY A 76 14.87 1.79 -17.28
CA GLY A 76 15.92 1.61 -16.27
C GLY A 76 15.55 2.16 -14.87
N ILE A 77 14.26 2.29 -14.58
CA ILE A 77 13.73 2.81 -13.31
C ILE A 77 13.35 1.65 -12.40
N GLY A 78 13.85 1.65 -11.15
CA GLY A 78 13.41 0.70 -10.14
C GLY A 78 12.02 1.03 -9.60
N LEU A 79 11.09 0.08 -9.68
CA LEU A 79 9.75 0.21 -9.09
C LEU A 79 9.75 -0.28 -7.63
N ILE A 80 9.10 0.47 -6.74
CA ILE A 80 8.93 0.10 -5.33
C ILE A 80 7.44 0.06 -5.01
N TYR A 81 6.95 -1.11 -4.60
CA TYR A 81 5.59 -1.26 -4.09
C TYR A 81 5.54 -0.91 -2.61
N LEU A 82 4.65 0.02 -2.26
CA LEU A 82 4.39 0.38 -0.87
C LEU A 82 3.22 -0.43 -0.30
N PRO A 83 3.29 -0.90 0.96
CA PRO A 83 2.19 -1.58 1.59
C PRO A 83 0.93 -0.73 1.64
N LYS A 84 -0.23 -1.36 1.43
CA LYS A 84 -1.54 -0.67 1.50
C LYS A 84 -1.80 -0.22 2.94
N PHE A 85 -2.42 0.96 3.08
CA PHE A 85 -2.80 1.57 4.38
C PHE A 85 -1.64 1.91 5.32
N HIS A 86 -0.41 2.01 4.79
CA HIS A 86 0.79 2.40 5.53
C HIS A 86 1.37 3.71 4.99
N CYS A 87 0.63 4.80 5.10
CA CYS A 87 1.03 6.10 4.54
C CYS A 87 2.31 6.66 5.18
N GLU A 88 2.63 6.26 6.41
CA GLU A 88 3.86 6.57 7.12
C GLU A 88 5.13 6.01 6.45
N LEU A 89 4.98 4.98 5.59
CA LEU A 89 6.06 4.40 4.79
C LEU A 89 6.26 5.13 3.45
N ASN A 90 5.39 6.08 3.10
CA ASN A 90 5.49 6.88 1.89
C ASN A 90 6.00 8.29 2.20
N PRO A 91 7.28 8.64 1.91
CA PRO A 91 7.84 9.94 2.26
C PRO A 91 7.10 11.13 1.62
N ILE A 92 6.45 10.94 0.46
CA ILE A 92 5.74 12.01 -0.24
C ILE A 92 4.55 12.55 0.56
N GLU A 93 3.94 11.73 1.41
CA GLU A 93 2.83 12.15 2.29
C GLU A 93 3.29 13.25 3.24
N ARG A 94 4.54 13.16 3.72
CA ARG A 94 5.12 14.21 4.58
C ARG A 94 5.48 15.47 3.81
N CYS A 95 5.89 15.35 2.55
CA CYS A 95 6.04 16.51 1.65
C CYS A 95 4.70 17.23 1.50
N TRP A 96 3.62 16.49 1.22
CA TRP A 96 2.28 17.05 1.13
C TRP A 96 1.80 17.66 2.43
N CYS A 97 2.02 17.02 3.59
CA CYS A 97 1.70 17.60 4.89
C CYS A 97 2.43 18.94 5.10
N HIS A 98 3.72 19.01 4.74
CA HIS A 98 4.50 20.24 4.85
C HIS A 98 3.94 21.35 3.96
N ALA A 99 3.77 21.07 2.67
CA ALA A 99 3.25 22.03 1.69
C ALA A 99 1.84 22.49 2.07
N LYS A 100 0.93 21.59 2.46
CA LYS A 100 -0.42 21.95 2.93
C LYS A 100 -0.39 22.86 4.15
N ARG A 101 0.54 22.64 5.09
CA ARG A 101 0.69 23.52 6.26
C ARG A 101 1.12 24.93 5.84
N VAL A 102 2.06 25.05 4.92
CA VAL A 102 2.52 26.34 4.38
C VAL A 102 1.41 27.02 3.60
N TYR A 103 0.75 26.30 2.69
CA TYR A 103 -0.38 26.82 1.92
C TYR A 103 -1.48 27.41 2.82
N ARG A 104 -1.78 26.75 3.95
CA ARG A 104 -2.79 27.23 4.93
C ARG A 104 -2.40 28.54 5.64
N GLN A 105 -1.14 28.96 5.56
CA GLN A 105 -0.68 30.24 6.12
C GLN A 105 -0.92 31.41 5.16
N ASN A 106 -1.21 31.12 3.89
CA ASN A 106 -1.56 32.15 2.93
C ASN A 106 -2.87 32.85 3.37
N PRO A 107 -3.02 34.15 3.06
CA PRO A 107 -4.31 34.83 3.21
C PRO A 107 -5.43 34.03 2.54
N LYS A 108 -6.66 34.17 3.05
CA LYS A 108 -7.83 33.58 2.39
C LYS A 108 -7.92 34.15 0.97
N VAL A 109 -7.61 33.31 0.00
CA VAL A 109 -7.54 33.64 -1.42
C VAL A 109 -8.93 34.00 -1.94
N THR A 110 -9.01 35.01 -2.82
CA THR A 110 -10.24 35.36 -3.55
C THR A 110 -10.29 34.53 -4.85
N SER A 111 -10.55 33.23 -4.71
CA SER A 111 -11.09 32.30 -5.73
C SER A 111 -10.76 32.52 -7.22
N THR A 112 -9.48 32.54 -7.63
CA THR A 112 -9.10 32.21 -9.02
C THR A 112 -8.17 31.00 -9.06
N ASP A 113 -8.34 30.16 -10.08
CA ASP A 113 -7.56 28.92 -10.23
C ASP A 113 -6.06 29.23 -10.37
N GLU A 114 -5.70 30.33 -11.05
CA GLU A 114 -4.30 30.71 -11.23
C GLU A 114 -3.63 31.15 -9.92
N GLU A 115 -4.37 31.81 -9.02
CA GLU A 115 -3.84 32.19 -7.71
C GLU A 115 -3.67 30.96 -6.81
N MET A 116 -4.63 30.03 -6.86
CA MET A 116 -4.53 28.76 -6.16
C MET A 116 -3.32 27.94 -6.65
N GLU A 117 -3.13 27.83 -7.96
CA GLU A 117 -2.00 27.11 -8.54
C GLU A 117 -0.65 27.72 -8.12
N ARG A 118 -0.49 29.05 -8.24
CA ARG A 118 0.72 29.75 -7.78
C ARG A 118 1.00 29.49 -6.30
N ASN A 119 -0.02 29.52 -5.46
CA ASN A 119 0.12 29.25 -4.02
C ASN A 119 0.49 27.80 -3.73
N VAL A 120 -0.02 26.83 -4.50
CA VAL A 120 0.36 25.41 -4.37
C VAL A 120 1.82 25.21 -4.77
N ILE A 121 2.25 25.76 -5.90
CA ILE A 121 3.64 25.66 -6.38
C ILE A 121 4.58 26.29 -5.36
N ALA A 122 4.29 27.52 -4.90
CA ALA A 122 5.11 28.20 -3.90
C ALA A 122 5.21 27.41 -2.59
N ALA A 123 4.12 26.78 -2.14
CA ALA A 123 4.13 25.94 -0.95
C ALA A 123 4.93 24.64 -1.14
N LEU A 124 4.90 24.04 -2.33
CA LEU A 124 5.71 22.86 -2.67
C LEU A 124 7.21 23.20 -2.70
N ASP A 125 7.59 24.35 -3.23
CA ASP A 125 8.99 24.81 -3.29
C ASP A 125 9.61 25.03 -1.90
N THR A 126 8.80 25.22 -0.86
CA THR A 126 9.29 25.29 0.52
C THR A 126 9.80 23.95 1.08
N VAL A 127 9.48 22.83 0.42
CA VAL A 127 9.94 21.50 0.86
C VAL A 127 11.40 21.32 0.49
N SER A 128 12.29 21.80 1.37
CA SER A 128 13.74 21.70 1.16
C SER A 128 14.23 20.25 1.00
N LEU A 129 15.36 20.08 0.29
CA LEU A 129 16.03 18.79 0.17
C LEU A 129 16.36 18.15 1.53
N LEU A 130 16.71 18.96 2.53
CA LEU A 130 16.94 18.47 3.89
C LEU A 130 15.67 17.89 4.52
N SER A 131 14.52 18.53 4.31
CA SER A 131 13.22 18.03 4.75
C SER A 131 12.90 16.68 4.07
N ILE A 132 13.09 16.59 2.75
CA ILE A 132 12.86 15.34 1.99
C ILE A 132 13.71 14.20 2.56
N ARG A 133 15.01 14.43 2.77
CA ARG A 133 15.92 13.44 3.38
C ARG A 133 15.44 13.01 4.77
N ARG A 134 14.99 13.95 5.61
CA ARG A 134 14.42 13.64 6.94
C ARG A 134 13.14 12.83 6.84
N PHE A 135 12.28 13.10 5.85
CA PHE A 135 11.05 12.33 5.64
C PHE A 135 11.32 10.90 5.19
N CYS A 136 12.28 10.69 4.28
CA CYS A 136 12.73 9.35 3.91
C CYS A 136 13.31 8.59 5.11
N ASN A 137 14.16 9.24 5.91
CA ASN A 137 14.68 8.63 7.14
C ASN A 137 13.57 8.28 8.12
N THR A 138 12.52 9.10 8.21
CA THR A 138 11.37 8.80 9.06
C THR A 138 10.65 7.54 8.58
N ALA A 139 10.38 7.41 7.28
CA ALA A 139 9.75 6.21 6.72
C ALA A 139 10.58 4.95 6.99
N ILE A 140 11.92 5.02 6.85
CA ILE A 140 12.83 3.92 7.20
C ILE A 140 12.70 3.54 8.68
N ARG A 141 12.57 4.52 9.58
CA ARG A 141 12.40 4.23 11.02
C ARG A 141 11.05 3.60 11.35
N PHE A 142 9.99 3.91 10.61
CA PHE A 142 8.72 3.18 10.73
C PHE A 142 8.89 1.74 10.24
N MET A 143 9.56 1.55 9.11
CA MET A 143 9.86 0.23 8.55
C MET A 143 10.67 -0.64 9.52
N ASP A 144 11.70 -0.08 10.16
CA ASP A 144 12.48 -0.78 11.20
C ASP A 144 11.61 -1.13 12.41
N GLY A 145 10.71 -0.23 12.82
CA GLY A 145 9.76 -0.52 13.91
C GLY A 145 8.84 -1.70 13.56
N TYR A 146 8.33 -1.74 12.34
CA TYR A 146 7.45 -2.83 11.87
C TYR A 146 8.18 -4.17 11.76
N ARG A 147 9.45 -4.16 11.34
CA ARG A 147 10.30 -5.37 11.33
C ARG A 147 10.49 -5.95 12.73
N GLU A 148 10.55 -5.10 13.75
CA GLU A 148 10.62 -5.49 15.15
C GLU A 148 9.25 -5.85 15.75
N GLY A 149 8.15 -5.75 14.98
CA GLY A 149 6.79 -6.07 15.42
C GLY A 149 6.05 -4.95 16.14
N LEU A 150 6.52 -3.70 16.05
CA LEU A 150 5.80 -2.54 16.56
C LEU A 150 4.58 -2.21 15.69
N ASP A 151 3.52 -1.68 16.29
CA ASP A 151 2.43 -1.04 15.54
C ASP A 151 2.79 0.42 15.18
N GLY A 152 1.91 1.09 14.43
CA GLY A 152 2.14 2.47 13.98
C GLY A 152 2.31 3.46 15.13
N ALA A 153 1.51 3.32 16.19
CA ALA A 153 1.57 4.22 17.36
C ALA A 153 2.88 4.04 18.14
N SER A 154 3.26 2.79 18.38
CA SER A 154 4.49 2.43 19.08
C SER A 154 5.72 2.79 18.26
N SER A 155 5.68 2.61 16.93
CA SER A 155 6.75 3.03 16.03
C SER A 155 6.95 4.54 16.04
N ALA A 156 5.86 5.33 16.01
CA ALA A 156 5.93 6.79 16.11
C ALA A 156 6.54 7.23 17.45
N TYR A 157 6.17 6.56 18.54
CA TYR A 157 6.72 6.85 19.87
C TYR A 157 8.19 6.45 19.99
N ALA A 158 8.55 5.24 19.54
CA ALA A 158 9.93 4.76 19.49
C ALA A 158 10.82 5.71 18.68
N ALA A 159 10.34 6.21 17.53
CA ALA A 159 11.05 7.16 16.70
C ALA A 159 11.38 8.47 17.46
N LYS A 160 10.50 8.90 18.36
CA LYS A 160 10.68 10.09 19.19
C LYS A 160 11.73 9.88 20.29
N ILE A 161 11.61 8.80 21.05
CA ILE A 161 12.48 8.55 22.22
C ILE A 161 13.88 8.07 21.82
N TYR A 162 14.01 7.31 20.73
CA TYR A 162 15.29 6.84 20.20
C TYR A 162 15.82 7.75 19.10
N SER A 163 15.57 9.06 19.16
CA SER A 163 15.97 10.00 18.09
C SER A 163 17.47 10.07 17.81
N SER A 164 18.30 9.74 18.81
CA SER A 164 19.76 9.64 18.70
C SER A 164 20.27 8.32 18.11
N HIS A 165 19.42 7.30 17.99
CA HIS A 165 19.84 5.97 17.55
C HIS A 165 19.52 5.76 16.07
N ARG A 166 20.48 5.18 15.35
CA ARG A 166 20.34 4.86 13.92
C ARG A 166 19.46 3.65 13.66
N ARG A 167 19.38 2.71 14.60
CA ARG A 167 18.51 1.52 14.60
C ARG A 167 17.93 1.31 16.00
N TYR A 168 16.77 0.66 16.08
CA TYR A 168 16.23 0.26 17.37
C TYR A 168 17.05 -0.89 17.97
N PRO A 169 17.21 -0.93 19.30
CA PRO A 169 17.85 -2.06 19.97
C PRO A 169 16.99 -3.32 19.86
N GLU A 170 17.61 -4.50 19.94
CA GLU A 170 16.89 -5.76 20.01
C GLU A 170 15.89 -5.77 21.18
N GLY A 171 14.72 -6.39 20.96
CA GLY A 171 13.64 -6.46 21.94
C GLY A 171 12.93 -5.12 22.18
N ILE A 172 13.04 -4.17 21.24
CA ILE A 172 12.33 -2.88 21.33
C ILE A 172 10.82 -3.04 21.46
N ALA A 173 10.23 -4.09 20.86
CA ALA A 173 8.80 -4.35 20.94
C ALA A 173 8.32 -4.59 22.38
N ALA A 174 8.96 -5.50 23.10
CA ALA A 174 8.63 -5.75 24.51
C ALA A 174 8.80 -4.50 25.38
N LYS A 175 9.85 -3.69 25.11
CA LYS A 175 10.07 -2.42 25.81
C LYS A 175 8.95 -1.41 25.51
N MET A 176 8.54 -1.29 24.25
CA MET A 176 7.48 -0.35 23.86
C MET A 176 6.12 -0.80 24.37
N GLU A 177 5.83 -2.10 24.39
CA GLU A 177 4.60 -2.62 24.98
C GLU A 177 4.48 -2.24 26.46
N GLN A 178 5.55 -2.44 27.24
CA GLN A 178 5.59 -2.03 28.65
C GLN A 178 5.42 -0.52 28.83
N GLU A 179 6.11 0.29 28.03
CA GLU A 179 6.03 1.75 28.08
C GLU A 179 4.66 2.29 27.68
N MET A 180 4.03 1.71 26.66
CA MET A 180 2.69 2.08 26.21
C MET A 180 1.62 1.63 27.22
N ALA A 181 1.79 0.47 27.88
CA ALA A 181 0.94 0.02 28.96
C ALA A 181 0.99 0.94 30.18
N ARG A 182 2.19 1.45 30.55
CA ARG A 182 2.36 2.44 31.63
C ARG A 182 1.66 3.78 31.35
N ARG A 183 1.42 4.09 30.07
CA ARG A 183 0.85 5.36 29.62
C ARG A 183 -0.66 5.33 29.38
N LYS A 184 -1.30 4.17 29.34
CA LYS A 184 -2.76 4.12 29.25
C LYS A 184 -3.35 4.84 30.48
N PRO A 185 -4.18 5.87 30.30
CA PRO A 185 -4.89 6.45 31.44
C PRO A 185 -5.75 5.36 32.09
N ARG A 186 -5.79 5.35 33.42
CA ARG A 186 -6.74 4.55 34.19
C ARG A 186 -8.17 4.86 33.77
#